data_AF-G2KT56-F1
#
_entry.id   AF-G2KT56-F1
#
_cell.length_a   1.000
_cell.length_b   1.000
_cell.length_c   1.000
_cell.angle_alpha   90.00
_cell.angle_beta   90.00
_cell.angle_gamma   90.00
#
_symmetry.space_group_name_H-M   'P 1'
#
loop_
_entity.id
_entity.type
_entity.pdbx_description
1 polymer ?
#
loop_
_entity_poly.entity_id
_entity_poly.type
_entity_poly.pdbx_seq_one_letter_code
_entity_poly.pdbx_strand_id
1 'polypeptide(L)'
;MEPQHIPATDLIDMGAWAARDGLPLRVDLVYAQINHPENIFGRALYRETARFWLHRDFAAIVADAAKIAYAQREWIFILKDGLRPVEAQAMMQDTAIVKANPQWLVEPRLLSPPGMGGHPRAMAVDITPCDDNGVLIDMGTVFDHLTTNPADNPAARANTNLPAHVLDNRKFLEECMMMAAARHNKPMLPLPAEWWDFRFPKTYTDAYAPIHDRDLPDDMKMVAT
;
A
#
# COMPACT_ATOMS: atom_id res chain seq x y z
N MET A 1 -26.65 6.11 -6.13
CA MET A 1 -26.66 5.49 -4.79
C MET A 1 -25.59 6.17 -3.99
N GLU A 2 -25.87 6.54 -2.74
CA GLU A 2 -24.83 7.11 -1.86
C GLU A 2 -23.76 6.04 -1.57
N PRO A 3 -22.47 6.42 -1.48
CA PRO A 3 -21.41 5.48 -1.12
C PRO A 3 -21.62 4.91 0.28
N GLN A 4 -21.32 3.63 0.44
CA GLN A 4 -21.44 2.93 1.72
C GLN A 4 -20.30 3.32 2.66
N HIS A 5 -20.58 3.41 3.96
CA HIS A 5 -19.52 3.55 4.96
C HIS A 5 -18.90 2.19 5.26
N ILE A 6 -17.58 2.16 5.46
CA ILE A 6 -16.85 0.97 5.91
C ILE A 6 -16.93 0.93 7.44
N PRO A 7 -17.59 -0.07 8.05
CA PRO A 7 -17.65 -0.17 9.50
C PRO A 7 -16.27 -0.54 10.06
N ALA A 8 -15.96 -0.09 11.26
CA ALA A 8 -14.70 -0.43 11.94
C ALA A 8 -14.47 -1.95 12.06
N THR A 9 -15.54 -2.74 12.18
CA THR A 9 -15.50 -4.21 12.21
C THR A 9 -15.00 -4.84 10.90
N ASP A 10 -15.02 -4.10 9.79
CA ASP A 10 -14.52 -4.55 8.49
C ASP A 10 -13.06 -4.12 8.25
N LEU A 11 -12.41 -3.48 9.22
CA LEU A 11 -10.99 -3.16 9.17
C LEU A 11 -10.20 -4.18 10.01
N ILE A 12 -9.25 -4.84 9.36
CA ILE A 12 -8.45 -5.91 9.94
C ILE A 12 -7.06 -5.40 10.26
N ASP A 13 -6.64 -5.58 11.51
CA ASP A 13 -5.27 -5.33 11.96
C ASP A 13 -4.36 -6.43 11.40
N MET A 14 -3.63 -6.12 10.33
CA MET A 14 -2.77 -7.09 9.66
C MET A 14 -1.60 -7.53 10.54
N GLY A 15 -1.09 -6.64 11.40
CA GLY A 15 0.00 -6.95 12.32
C GLY A 15 -0.44 -7.94 13.39
N ALA A 16 -1.60 -7.69 14.01
CA ALA A 16 -2.17 -8.59 15.01
C ALA A 16 -2.56 -9.95 14.39
N TRP A 17 -3.13 -9.95 13.18
CA TRP A 17 -3.47 -11.19 12.48
C TRP A 17 -2.20 -12.01 12.17
N ALA A 18 -1.16 -11.38 11.63
CA ALA A 18 0.09 -12.07 11.33
C ALA A 18 0.74 -12.69 12.56
N ALA A 19 0.79 -11.95 13.68
CA ALA A 19 1.35 -12.44 14.93
C ALA A 19 0.54 -13.62 15.51
N ARG A 20 -0.80 -13.57 15.41
CA ARG A 20 -1.68 -14.62 15.93
C ARG A 20 -1.59 -15.92 15.13
N ASP A 21 -1.58 -15.82 13.80
CA ASP A 21 -1.74 -16.98 12.90
C ASP A 21 -0.42 -17.40 12.23
N GLY A 22 0.69 -16.71 12.52
CA GLY A 22 2.00 -16.98 11.91
C GLY A 22 2.01 -16.75 10.40
N LEU A 23 1.36 -15.67 9.93
CA LEU A 23 1.35 -15.34 8.51
C LEU A 23 2.76 -14.93 8.05
N PRO A 24 3.19 -15.29 6.83
CA PRO A 24 4.50 -14.89 6.29
C PRO A 24 4.48 -13.43 5.81
N LEU A 25 4.10 -12.53 6.69
CA LEU A 25 4.10 -11.09 6.47
C LEU A 25 4.46 -10.34 7.75
N ARG A 26 4.98 -9.12 7.59
CA ARG A 26 5.34 -8.19 8.66
C ARG A 26 4.82 -6.81 8.31
N VAL A 27 4.58 -5.99 9.33
CA VAL A 27 4.19 -4.60 9.17
C VAL A 27 5.41 -3.72 9.38
N ASP A 28 5.61 -2.79 8.47
CA ASP A 28 6.59 -1.71 8.58
C ASP A 28 5.89 -0.41 8.17
N LEU A 29 5.21 0.22 9.11
CA LEU A 29 4.32 1.34 8.85
C LEU A 29 5.13 2.63 8.63
N VAL A 30 5.64 2.79 7.40
CA VAL A 30 6.67 3.78 7.02
C VAL A 30 6.34 5.20 7.49
N TYR A 31 5.10 5.64 7.33
CA TYR A 31 4.72 7.02 7.61
C TYR A 31 4.40 7.32 9.08
N ALA A 32 4.54 6.35 10.00
CA ALA A 32 4.37 6.56 11.44
C ALA A 32 5.60 7.23 12.08
N GLN A 33 6.76 7.17 11.44
CA GLN A 33 8.02 7.66 11.98
C GLN A 33 8.62 8.69 11.02
N ILE A 34 8.96 9.88 11.53
CA ILE A 34 9.58 10.95 10.72
C ILE A 34 10.96 10.56 10.21
N ASN A 35 11.71 9.80 11.01
CA ASN A 35 13.09 9.38 10.70
C ASN A 35 13.15 7.99 10.05
N HIS A 36 12.02 7.44 9.59
CA HIS A 36 12.04 6.18 8.85
C HIS A 36 12.84 6.36 7.55
N PRO A 37 13.79 5.48 7.22
CA PRO A 37 14.67 5.66 6.06
C PRO A 37 13.94 5.69 4.72
N GLU A 38 12.75 5.08 4.64
CA GLU A 38 11.90 5.08 3.44
C GLU A 38 10.81 6.17 3.47
N ASN A 39 10.68 6.95 4.56
CA ASN A 39 9.71 8.04 4.61
C ASN A 39 10.29 9.31 3.94
N ILE A 40 9.97 9.48 2.66
CA ILE A 40 10.45 10.63 1.86
C ILE A 40 9.78 11.96 2.22
N PHE A 41 8.69 11.94 2.98
CA PHE A 41 7.85 13.13 3.22
C PHE A 41 8.39 14.05 4.32
N GLY A 42 9.41 13.61 5.07
CA GLY A 42 10.01 14.41 6.15
C GLY A 42 9.02 14.79 7.26
N ARG A 43 7.94 14.01 7.39
CA ARG A 43 6.85 14.21 8.34
C ARG A 43 6.29 12.86 8.75
N ALA A 44 6.02 12.66 10.04
CA ALA A 44 5.18 11.57 10.49
C ALA A 44 3.72 11.89 10.10
N LEU A 45 3.17 11.11 9.17
CA LEU A 45 1.78 11.25 8.73
C LEU A 45 0.82 10.46 9.62
N TYR A 46 1.34 9.41 10.28
CA TYR A 46 0.60 8.63 11.25
C TYR A 46 1.17 8.85 12.66
N ARG A 47 0.34 8.60 13.68
CA ARG A 47 0.77 8.54 15.09
C ARG A 47 1.62 7.29 15.33
N GLU A 48 2.49 7.34 16.32
CA GLU A 48 3.37 6.21 16.67
C GLU A 48 2.62 4.94 17.07
N THR A 49 1.41 5.08 17.63
CA THR A 49 0.54 3.97 18.03
C THR A 49 -0.42 3.51 16.91
N ALA A 50 -0.26 4.03 15.69
CA ALA A 50 -1.07 3.61 14.55
C ALA A 50 -0.81 2.14 14.21
N ARG A 51 -1.81 1.47 13.65
CA ARG A 51 -1.72 0.07 13.25
C ARG A 51 -2.01 -0.09 11.76
N PHE A 52 -1.72 -1.25 11.22
CA PHE A 52 -1.89 -1.52 9.80
C PHE A 52 -3.27 -2.09 9.52
N TRP A 53 -4.15 -1.27 8.98
CA TRP A 53 -5.54 -1.65 8.69
C TRP A 53 -5.76 -1.90 7.21
N LEU A 54 -6.40 -3.02 6.88
CA LEU A 54 -6.96 -3.31 5.55
C LEU A 54 -8.44 -3.66 5.68
N HIS A 55 -9.24 -3.32 4.68
CA HIS A 55 -10.62 -3.80 4.55
C HIS A 55 -10.61 -5.34 4.50
N ARG A 56 -11.54 -6.00 5.19
CA ARG A 56 -11.55 -7.46 5.42
C ARG A 56 -11.37 -8.30 4.15
N ASP A 57 -12.03 -7.90 3.06
CA ASP A 57 -11.95 -8.60 1.78
C ASP A 57 -10.53 -8.48 1.18
N PHE A 58 -9.89 -7.34 1.35
CA PHE A 58 -8.55 -7.08 0.83
C PHE A 58 -7.48 -7.69 1.74
N ALA A 59 -7.67 -7.61 3.05
CA ALA A 59 -6.85 -8.27 4.07
C ALA A 59 -6.70 -9.78 3.79
N ALA A 60 -7.81 -10.46 3.48
CA ALA A 60 -7.81 -11.87 3.14
C ALA A 60 -6.97 -12.19 1.89
N ILE A 61 -7.07 -11.34 0.86
CA ILE A 61 -6.27 -11.48 -0.38
C ILE A 61 -4.79 -11.29 -0.08
N VAL A 62 -4.41 -10.26 0.67
CA VAL A 62 -3.01 -10.00 1.02
C VAL A 62 -2.42 -11.15 1.85
N ALA A 63 -3.20 -11.70 2.79
CA ALA A 63 -2.77 -12.86 3.58
C ALA A 63 -2.58 -14.12 2.72
N ASP A 64 -3.48 -14.41 1.76
CA ASP A 64 -3.31 -15.55 0.84
C ASP A 64 -2.14 -15.32 -0.13
N ALA A 65 -1.98 -14.11 -0.67
CA ALA A 65 -0.85 -13.76 -1.53
C ALA A 65 0.50 -13.94 -0.82
N ALA A 66 0.61 -13.52 0.45
CA ALA A 66 1.80 -13.76 1.25
C ALA A 66 2.09 -15.26 1.43
N LYS A 67 1.06 -16.09 1.67
CA LYS A 67 1.21 -17.56 1.75
C LYS A 67 1.65 -18.17 0.43
N ILE A 68 1.12 -17.70 -0.70
CA ILE A 68 1.52 -18.14 -2.04
C ILE A 68 3.01 -17.80 -2.27
N ALA A 69 3.40 -16.55 -1.97
CA ALA A 69 4.78 -16.09 -2.15
C ALA A 69 5.76 -16.89 -1.30
N TYR A 70 5.43 -17.12 -0.02
CA TYR A 70 6.23 -17.92 0.88
C TYR A 70 6.35 -19.38 0.41
N ALA A 71 5.26 -20.01 0.00
CA ALA A 71 5.28 -21.40 -0.45
C ALA A 71 6.11 -21.63 -1.74
N GLN A 72 6.24 -20.60 -2.59
CA GLN A 72 6.94 -20.74 -3.87
C GLN A 72 8.38 -20.19 -3.86
N ARG A 73 8.67 -19.17 -3.04
CA ARG A 73 10.00 -18.51 -3.01
C ARG A 73 10.50 -18.17 -1.61
N GLU A 74 9.82 -18.62 -0.55
CA GLU A 74 10.14 -18.29 0.85
C GLU A 74 10.14 -16.78 1.12
N TRP A 75 9.42 -16.01 0.30
CA TRP A 75 9.28 -14.58 0.46
C TRP A 75 8.32 -14.24 1.60
N ILE A 76 8.73 -13.29 2.42
CA ILE A 76 7.92 -12.68 3.46
C ILE A 76 7.50 -11.30 2.98
N PHE A 77 6.21 -10.98 3.05
CA PHE A 77 5.73 -9.65 2.66
C PHE A 77 5.99 -8.62 3.77
N ILE A 78 6.60 -7.49 3.43
CA ILE A 78 6.66 -6.31 4.30
C ILE A 78 5.60 -5.32 3.83
N LEU A 79 4.58 -5.10 4.66
CA LEU A 79 3.48 -4.19 4.38
C LEU A 79 3.87 -2.78 4.80
N LYS A 80 3.95 -1.86 3.83
CA LYS A 80 4.51 -0.50 3.98
C LYS A 80 3.45 0.55 4.26
N ASP A 81 2.34 0.48 3.53
CA ASP A 81 1.15 1.31 3.78
C ASP A 81 -0.16 0.61 3.43
N GLY A 82 -1.22 0.94 4.16
CA GLY A 82 -2.55 0.34 4.06
C GLY A 82 -3.63 1.41 4.09
N LEU A 83 -4.40 1.47 5.18
CA LEU A 83 -5.32 2.59 5.42
C LEU A 83 -4.55 3.91 5.56
N ARG A 84 -4.71 4.81 4.58
CA ARG A 84 -4.28 6.22 4.62
C ARG A 84 -5.53 7.10 4.63
N PRO A 85 -6.04 7.55 5.80
CA PRO A 85 -7.25 8.36 5.86
C PRO A 85 -7.12 9.67 5.09
N VAL A 86 -8.27 10.32 4.83
CA VAL A 86 -8.33 11.58 4.07
C VAL A 86 -7.35 12.63 4.61
N GLU A 87 -7.29 12.76 5.94
CA GLU A 87 -6.42 13.71 6.63
C GLU A 87 -4.92 13.40 6.41
N ALA A 88 -4.54 12.13 6.39
CA ALA A 88 -3.16 11.72 6.13
C ALA A 88 -2.73 12.02 4.69
N GLN A 89 -3.62 11.78 3.70
CA GLN A 89 -3.37 12.21 2.32
C GLN A 89 -3.21 13.72 2.20
N ALA A 90 -4.06 14.50 2.90
CA ALA A 90 -3.94 15.96 2.89
C ALA A 90 -2.61 16.43 3.50
N MET A 91 -2.19 15.85 4.62
CA MET A 91 -0.88 16.14 5.22
C MET A 91 0.29 15.77 4.31
N MET A 92 0.19 14.64 3.60
CA MET A 92 1.19 14.19 2.63
C MET A 92 1.39 15.22 1.52
N GLN A 93 0.29 15.73 0.95
CA GLN A 93 0.35 16.76 -0.10
C GLN A 93 0.92 18.10 0.37
N ASP A 94 0.78 18.41 1.65
CA ASP A 94 1.28 19.65 2.25
C ASP A 94 2.80 19.63 2.55
N THR A 95 3.46 18.48 2.38
CA THR A 95 4.89 18.33 2.66
C THR A 95 5.78 19.12 1.69
N ALA A 96 6.97 19.50 2.15
CA ALA A 96 7.91 20.30 1.36
C ALA A 96 8.34 19.60 0.06
N ILE A 97 8.55 18.27 0.10
CA ILE A 97 8.96 17.49 -1.07
C ILE A 97 7.87 17.48 -2.15
N VAL A 98 6.59 17.37 -1.76
CA VAL A 98 5.47 17.39 -2.71
C VAL A 98 5.27 18.80 -3.28
N LYS A 99 5.38 19.84 -2.44
CA LYS A 99 5.35 21.24 -2.91
C LYS A 99 6.49 21.56 -3.89
N ALA A 100 7.66 20.95 -3.71
CA ALA A 100 8.78 21.04 -4.64
C ALA A 100 8.58 20.22 -5.92
N ASN A 101 7.64 19.26 -5.92
CA ASN A 101 7.33 18.38 -7.05
C ASN A 101 5.82 18.40 -7.38
N PRO A 102 5.25 19.56 -7.78
CA PRO A 102 3.81 19.69 -8.02
C PRO A 102 3.30 18.78 -9.15
N GLN A 103 4.19 18.30 -10.04
CA GLN A 103 3.86 17.34 -11.08
C GLN A 103 3.33 16.01 -10.53
N TRP A 104 3.65 15.64 -9.29
CA TRP A 104 3.13 14.41 -8.66
C TRP A 104 1.61 14.44 -8.43
N LEU A 105 0.99 15.63 -8.47
CA LEU A 105 -0.44 15.83 -8.19
C LEU A 105 -1.31 15.93 -9.45
N VAL A 106 -0.69 16.01 -10.64
CA VAL A 106 -1.39 16.18 -11.94
C VAL A 106 -1.18 14.96 -12.83
N GLU A 107 -2.13 14.69 -13.73
CA GLU A 107 -2.09 13.46 -14.53
C GLU A 107 -0.90 13.42 -15.52
N PRO A 108 -0.18 12.28 -15.65
CA PRO A 108 -0.33 11.05 -14.87
C PRO A 108 0.24 11.22 -13.45
N ARG A 109 -0.65 11.24 -12.44
CA ARG A 109 -0.28 11.60 -11.07
C ARG A 109 0.34 10.40 -10.35
N LEU A 110 1.23 10.69 -9.41
CA LEU A 110 1.79 9.69 -8.48
C LEU A 110 1.09 9.74 -7.12
N LEU A 111 0.57 10.91 -6.73
CA LEU A 111 -0.15 11.08 -5.47
C LEU A 111 -1.62 11.39 -5.73
N SER A 112 -2.51 10.61 -5.12
CA SER A 112 -3.95 10.81 -5.22
C SER A 112 -4.42 12.01 -4.39
N PRO A 113 -5.43 12.78 -4.84
CA PRO A 113 -6.12 13.77 -4.01
C PRO A 113 -6.69 13.16 -2.72
N PRO A 114 -6.87 13.96 -1.64
CA PRO A 114 -7.49 13.48 -0.42
C PRO A 114 -8.85 12.83 -0.67
N GLY A 115 -9.05 11.62 -0.14
CA GLY A 115 -10.25 10.80 -0.33
C GLY A 115 -10.31 10.01 -1.63
N MET A 116 -9.30 10.12 -2.50
CA MET A 116 -9.20 9.37 -3.75
C MET A 116 -8.22 8.20 -3.66
N GLY A 117 -8.42 7.21 -4.53
CA GLY A 117 -7.66 5.97 -4.54
C GLY A 117 -8.18 4.93 -3.54
N GLY A 118 -7.43 3.84 -3.40
CA GLY A 118 -7.79 2.69 -2.55
C GLY A 118 -7.37 2.84 -1.09
N HIS A 119 -6.27 3.53 -0.78
CA HIS A 119 -5.79 3.67 0.60
C HIS A 119 -6.80 4.32 1.56
N PRO A 120 -7.55 5.38 1.19
CA PRO A 120 -8.57 5.96 2.07
C PRO A 120 -9.74 5.02 2.35
N ARG A 121 -9.79 3.85 1.73
CA ARG A 121 -10.82 2.82 1.97
C ARG A 121 -10.21 1.54 2.54
N ALA A 122 -8.93 1.57 2.93
CA ALA A 122 -8.17 0.39 3.34
C ALA A 122 -8.19 -0.73 2.27
N MET A 123 -8.36 -0.36 0.99
CA MET A 123 -8.49 -1.27 -0.16
C MET A 123 -7.30 -1.15 -1.12
N ALA A 124 -6.19 -0.62 -0.64
CA ALA A 124 -4.88 -0.62 -1.27
C ALA A 124 -3.81 -1.04 -0.25
N VAL A 125 -2.71 -1.59 -0.75
CA VAL A 125 -1.58 -2.02 0.04
C VAL A 125 -0.29 -1.77 -0.74
N ASP A 126 0.71 -1.25 -0.05
CA ASP A 126 2.08 -1.16 -0.55
C ASP A 126 2.91 -2.29 0.04
N ILE A 127 3.55 -3.08 -0.83
CA ILE A 127 4.28 -4.29 -0.43
C ILE A 127 5.72 -4.25 -0.95
N THR A 128 6.66 -4.56 -0.06
CA THR A 128 8.03 -4.96 -0.44
C THR A 128 8.31 -6.36 0.12
N PRO A 129 8.68 -7.36 -0.68
CA PRO A 129 9.04 -8.66 -0.15
C PRO A 129 10.50 -8.69 0.35
N CYS A 130 10.77 -9.58 1.30
CA CYS A 130 12.12 -9.96 1.72
C CYS A 130 12.26 -11.49 1.75
N ASP A 131 13.51 -11.97 1.80
CA ASP A 131 13.81 -13.38 2.04
C ASP A 131 13.67 -13.76 3.53
N ASP A 132 13.96 -15.01 3.84
CA ASP A 132 13.93 -15.58 5.19
C ASP A 132 14.92 -14.92 6.17
N ASN A 133 16.01 -14.35 5.64
CA ASN A 133 17.01 -13.58 6.38
C ASN A 133 16.62 -12.11 6.57
N GLY A 134 15.49 -11.67 5.99
CA GLY A 134 15.01 -10.30 6.06
C GLY A 134 15.70 -9.36 5.07
N VAL A 135 16.44 -9.87 4.08
CA VAL A 135 17.02 -9.07 3.01
C VAL A 135 15.93 -8.72 2.00
N LEU A 136 15.76 -7.43 1.73
CA LEU A 136 14.77 -6.97 0.75
C LEU A 136 15.08 -7.56 -0.63
N ILE A 137 14.05 -8.05 -1.30
CA ILE A 137 14.17 -8.53 -2.68
C ILE A 137 14.37 -7.34 -3.60
N ASP A 138 15.33 -7.44 -4.51
CA ASP A 138 15.61 -6.40 -5.50
C ASP A 138 14.43 -6.24 -6.49
N MET A 139 13.79 -5.08 -6.41
CA MET A 139 12.68 -4.66 -7.27
C MET A 139 13.08 -3.53 -8.21
N GLY A 140 14.37 -3.20 -8.34
CA GLY A 140 14.92 -2.20 -9.27
C GLY A 140 14.77 -0.75 -8.82
N THR A 141 13.84 -0.46 -7.90
CA THR A 141 13.77 0.80 -7.16
C THR A 141 13.39 0.49 -5.72
N VAL A 142 13.67 1.43 -4.81
CA VAL A 142 13.08 1.40 -3.46
C VAL A 142 11.57 1.66 -3.52
N PHE A 143 10.88 1.32 -2.42
CA PHE A 143 9.52 1.80 -2.14
C PHE A 143 9.47 3.34 -2.19
N ASP A 144 8.33 3.91 -2.60
CA ASP A 144 8.13 5.36 -2.73
C ASP A 144 9.14 6.06 -3.67
N HIS A 145 9.68 5.35 -4.65
CA HIS A 145 10.44 5.98 -5.72
C HIS A 145 9.51 6.81 -6.63
N LEU A 146 9.30 8.08 -6.28
CA LEU A 146 8.51 9.01 -7.06
C LEU A 146 9.39 9.77 -8.05
N THR A 147 9.28 9.46 -9.34
CA THR A 147 10.10 10.10 -10.38
C THR A 147 9.82 11.60 -10.48
N THR A 148 10.87 12.40 -10.69
CA THR A 148 10.74 13.82 -11.02
C THR A 148 10.54 14.05 -12.52
N ASN A 149 10.72 13.01 -13.35
CA ASN A 149 10.52 13.04 -14.79
C ASN A 149 9.31 12.15 -15.17
N PRO A 150 8.12 12.71 -15.44
CA PRO A 150 6.94 11.92 -15.79
C PRO A 150 7.09 11.02 -17.04
N ALA A 151 8.05 11.34 -17.92
CA ALA A 151 8.34 10.53 -19.11
C ALA A 151 9.23 9.30 -18.81
N ASP A 152 9.84 9.23 -17.62
CA ASP A 152 10.74 8.16 -17.20
C ASP A 152 10.43 7.75 -15.76
N ASN A 153 9.59 6.72 -15.62
CA ASN A 153 9.24 6.15 -14.33
C ASN A 153 9.83 4.74 -14.19
N PRO A 154 10.98 4.58 -13.52
CA PRO A 154 11.60 3.27 -13.34
C PRO A 154 10.79 2.34 -12.42
N ALA A 155 9.88 2.90 -11.59
CA ALA A 155 8.98 2.13 -10.74
C ALA A 155 7.74 1.61 -11.48
N ALA A 156 7.45 2.09 -12.69
CA ALA A 156 6.32 1.65 -13.47
C ALA A 156 6.39 0.15 -13.78
N ARG A 157 5.24 -0.54 -13.71
CA ARG A 157 5.14 -1.98 -13.98
C ARG A 157 5.50 -2.34 -15.41
N ALA A 158 5.19 -1.44 -16.35
CA ALA A 158 5.51 -1.60 -17.76
C ALA A 158 6.98 -1.29 -18.10
N ASN A 159 7.80 -0.83 -17.15
CA ASN A 159 9.21 -0.59 -17.40
C ASN A 159 9.96 -1.93 -17.55
N THR A 160 10.41 -2.21 -18.76
CA THR A 160 11.19 -3.41 -19.10
C THR A 160 12.69 -3.17 -19.15
N ASN A 161 13.16 -1.93 -18.97
CA ASN A 161 14.58 -1.57 -18.95
C ASN A 161 15.19 -1.84 -17.57
N LEU A 162 15.08 -3.08 -17.09
CA LEU A 162 15.55 -3.54 -15.79
C LEU A 162 16.27 -4.89 -15.95
N PRO A 163 17.16 -5.26 -15.01
CA PRO A 163 17.76 -6.59 -14.99
C PRO A 163 16.70 -7.70 -15.02
N ALA A 164 17.01 -8.83 -15.66
CA ALA A 164 16.05 -9.93 -15.82
C ALA A 164 15.49 -10.46 -14.50
N HIS A 165 16.32 -10.52 -13.44
CA HIS A 165 15.88 -10.94 -12.11
C HIS A 165 14.89 -9.96 -11.48
N VAL A 166 15.04 -8.65 -11.71
CA VAL A 166 14.09 -7.63 -11.24
C VAL A 166 12.74 -7.78 -11.93
N LEU A 167 12.74 -8.02 -13.26
CA LEU A 167 11.51 -8.24 -14.01
C LEU A 167 10.78 -9.49 -13.53
N ASP A 168 11.52 -10.58 -13.29
CA ASP A 168 10.96 -11.80 -12.71
C ASP A 168 10.41 -11.58 -11.29
N ASN A 169 11.12 -10.80 -10.46
CA ASN A 169 10.67 -10.51 -9.10
C ASN A 169 9.37 -9.70 -9.08
N ARG A 170 9.29 -8.62 -9.87
CA ARG A 170 8.08 -7.80 -9.98
C ARG A 170 6.90 -8.62 -10.51
N LYS A 171 7.15 -9.42 -11.55
CA LYS A 171 6.15 -10.31 -12.14
C LYS A 171 5.63 -11.31 -11.09
N PHE A 172 6.51 -11.95 -10.34
CA PHE A 172 6.11 -12.93 -9.34
C PHE A 172 5.28 -12.33 -8.20
N LEU A 173 5.65 -11.13 -7.71
CA LEU A 173 4.84 -10.41 -6.71
C LEU A 173 3.44 -10.12 -7.25
N GLU A 174 3.35 -9.65 -8.51
CA GLU A 174 2.08 -9.39 -9.18
C GLU A 174 1.24 -10.66 -9.35
N GLU A 175 1.85 -11.75 -9.81
CA GLU A 175 1.18 -13.06 -9.95
C GLU A 175 0.62 -13.55 -8.62
N CYS A 176 1.36 -13.43 -7.50
CA CYS A 176 0.87 -13.80 -6.17
C CYS A 176 -0.41 -13.04 -5.79
N MET A 177 -0.40 -11.71 -5.99
CA MET A 177 -1.55 -10.86 -5.68
C MET A 177 -2.75 -11.15 -6.59
N MET A 178 -2.51 -11.34 -7.89
CA MET A 178 -3.56 -11.67 -8.87
C MET A 178 -4.16 -13.05 -8.63
N MET A 179 -3.34 -14.06 -8.32
CA MET A 179 -3.80 -15.41 -8.00
C MET A 179 -4.65 -15.43 -6.72
N ALA A 180 -4.22 -14.73 -5.67
CA ALA A 180 -4.99 -14.61 -4.43
C ALA A 180 -6.34 -13.91 -4.69
N ALA A 181 -6.35 -12.79 -5.41
CA ALA A 181 -7.58 -12.09 -5.74
C ALA A 181 -8.57 -12.98 -6.51
N ALA A 182 -8.07 -13.77 -7.48
CA ALA A 182 -8.87 -14.72 -8.23
C ALA A 182 -9.47 -15.82 -7.33
N ARG A 183 -8.71 -16.38 -6.38
CA ARG A 183 -9.21 -17.36 -5.39
C ARG A 183 -10.33 -16.80 -4.52
N HIS A 184 -10.26 -15.51 -4.21
CA HIS A 184 -11.28 -14.81 -3.43
C HIS A 184 -12.45 -14.28 -4.28
N ASN A 185 -12.47 -14.55 -5.60
CA ASN A 185 -13.46 -14.01 -6.53
C ASN A 185 -13.60 -12.48 -6.46
N LYS A 186 -12.47 -11.78 -6.30
CA LYS A 186 -12.40 -10.32 -6.25
C LYS A 186 -11.58 -9.77 -7.41
N PRO A 187 -11.89 -8.56 -7.88
CA PRO A 187 -11.04 -7.88 -8.84
C PRO A 187 -9.72 -7.45 -8.18
N MET A 188 -8.71 -7.17 -8.98
CA MET A 188 -7.44 -6.60 -8.53
C MET A 188 -6.92 -5.65 -9.61
N LEU A 189 -6.32 -4.56 -9.17
CA LEU A 189 -5.60 -3.61 -10.01
C LEU A 189 -4.20 -3.40 -9.40
N PRO A 190 -3.16 -4.05 -9.97
CA PRO A 190 -1.78 -3.62 -9.75
C PRO A 190 -1.60 -2.23 -10.36
N LEU A 191 -1.13 -1.25 -9.58
CA LEU A 191 -1.07 0.14 -10.08
C LEU A 191 -0.02 0.27 -11.20
N PRO A 192 -0.36 0.78 -12.40
CA PRO A 192 0.59 0.82 -13.51
C PRO A 192 1.88 1.60 -13.24
N ALA A 193 1.80 2.66 -12.43
CA ALA A 193 2.91 3.54 -12.12
C ALA A 193 3.84 3.02 -11.00
N GLU A 194 3.42 2.02 -10.23
CA GLU A 194 4.08 1.61 -8.99
C GLU A 194 4.08 0.08 -8.86
N TRP A 195 5.27 -0.53 -8.81
CA TRP A 195 5.39 -1.99 -8.69
C TRP A 195 4.98 -2.55 -7.33
N TRP A 196 4.99 -1.70 -6.28
CA TRP A 196 4.67 -2.09 -4.90
C TRP A 196 3.18 -1.99 -4.58
N ASP A 197 2.42 -1.16 -5.29
CA ASP A 197 1.02 -0.87 -4.98
C ASP A 197 0.07 -1.85 -5.67
N PHE A 198 -0.80 -2.46 -4.86
CA PHE A 198 -1.93 -3.26 -5.29
C PHE A 198 -3.21 -2.73 -4.67
N ARG A 199 -4.30 -2.69 -5.43
CA ARG A 199 -5.56 -2.13 -4.97
C ARG A 199 -6.77 -2.74 -5.65
N PHE A 200 -7.94 -2.60 -5.03
CA PHE A 200 -9.18 -2.79 -5.76
C PHE A 200 -9.35 -1.70 -6.84
N PRO A 201 -9.95 -2.03 -8.01
CA PRO A 201 -10.20 -1.05 -9.05
C PRO A 201 -11.22 0.00 -8.59
N LYS A 202 -11.19 1.17 -9.25
CA LYS A 202 -12.09 2.29 -8.95
C LYS A 202 -13.58 1.89 -8.94
N THR A 203 -13.98 1.01 -9.86
CA THR A 203 -15.36 0.49 -9.94
C THR A 203 -15.80 -0.27 -8.70
N TYR A 204 -14.87 -0.78 -7.91
CA TYR A 204 -15.13 -1.43 -6.62
C TYR A 204 -15.02 -0.42 -5.47
N THR A 205 -13.96 0.38 -5.43
CA THR A 205 -13.70 1.31 -4.31
C THR A 205 -14.73 2.43 -4.23
N ASP A 206 -15.25 2.92 -5.36
CA ASP A 206 -16.23 4.03 -5.39
C ASP A 206 -17.60 3.67 -4.81
N ALA A 207 -17.86 2.38 -4.58
CA ALA A 207 -19.03 1.95 -3.82
C ALA A 207 -18.97 2.37 -2.35
N TYR A 208 -17.80 2.79 -1.85
CA TYR A 208 -17.56 3.15 -0.46
C TYR A 208 -17.10 4.61 -0.32
N ALA A 209 -17.55 5.27 0.74
CA ALA A 209 -17.03 6.56 1.17
C ALA A 209 -15.58 6.39 1.64
N PRO A 210 -14.69 7.38 1.42
CA PRO A 210 -13.37 7.36 2.02
C PRO A 210 -13.50 7.52 3.55
N ILE A 211 -12.58 6.90 4.27
CA ILE A 211 -12.49 6.95 5.73
C ILE A 211 -11.78 8.24 6.13
N HIS A 212 -12.48 9.05 6.91
CA HIS A 212 -11.87 10.13 7.67
C HIS A 212 -11.37 9.59 9.01
N ASP A 213 -10.24 10.10 9.48
CA ASP A 213 -9.67 9.67 10.76
C ASP A 213 -10.61 9.94 11.93
N ARG A 214 -11.36 11.04 11.86
CA ARG A 214 -12.35 11.43 12.87
C ARG A 214 -13.47 10.41 13.07
N ASP A 215 -13.72 9.57 12.06
CA ASP A 215 -14.80 8.58 12.05
C ASP A 215 -14.32 7.21 12.57
N LEU A 216 -13.02 7.06 12.83
CA LEU A 216 -12.44 5.85 13.41
C LEU A 216 -12.55 5.85 14.94
N PRO A 217 -12.75 4.66 15.56
CA PRO A 217 -12.54 4.48 16.99
C PRO A 217 -11.16 4.95 17.44
N ASP A 218 -11.04 5.43 18.69
CA ASP A 218 -9.81 6.06 19.19
C ASP A 218 -8.57 5.16 19.11
N ASP A 219 -8.73 3.85 19.28
CA ASP A 219 -7.65 2.86 19.17
C ASP A 219 -7.27 2.53 17.71
N MET A 220 -8.10 2.92 16.75
CA MET A 220 -7.91 2.70 15.31
C MET A 220 -7.45 3.94 14.55
N LYS A 221 -7.53 5.13 15.15
CA LYS A 221 -7.02 6.37 14.55
C LYS A 221 -5.60 6.22 14.03
N MET A 222 -5.35 6.81 12.88
CA MET A 222 -4.08 6.82 12.18
C MET A 222 -3.32 8.11 12.42
N VAL A 223 -3.98 9.27 12.43
CA VAL A 223 -3.30 10.56 12.57
C VAL A 223 -3.23 11.00 14.04
N ALA A 224 -2.20 11.79 14.38
CA ALA A 224 -2.19 12.51 15.65
C ALA A 224 -3.06 13.77 15.50
N THR A 225 -4.06 13.93 16.39
CA THR A 225 -4.84 15.16 16.54
C THR A 225 -4.06 16.26 17.24
#